data_AF-A0A0N4YU81-F1
#
_entry.id   AF-A0A0N4YU81-F1
#
_cell.length_a   1.000
_cell.length_b   1.000
_cell.length_c   1.000
_cell.angle_alpha   90.00
_cell.angle_beta   90.00
_cell.angle_gamma   90.00
#
_symmetry.space_group_name_H-M   'P 1'
#
loop_
_entity.id
_entity.type
_entity.pdbx_description
1 polymer ?
#
loop_
_entity_poly.entity_id
_entity_poly.type
_entity_poly.pdbx_seq_one_letter_code
_entity_poly.pdbx_strand_id
1 'polypeptide(L)'
;MSLAEELMADFEEEDADELEQMMENMKGEDDIEEATELVAGKSDYSSVYDVAKMTLTDEYRELMSTLAAELERTDEVHVTAPLESDPQYKLIVRLSHLAADLDGEINVIHKFVRDKYEKRFPELETLVPNPL
;
A
#
# COMPACT_ATOMS: atom_id res chain seq x y z
N MET A 1 35.56 -36.97 -20.76
CA MET A 1 34.98 -35.94 -19.89
C MET A 1 34.08 -36.62 -18.89
N SER A 2 34.03 -36.11 -17.66
CA SER A 2 33.26 -36.71 -16.55
C SER A 2 31.77 -36.42 -16.75
N LEU A 3 30.88 -37.31 -16.29
CA LEU A 3 29.42 -37.09 -16.31
C LEU A 3 29.03 -35.79 -15.59
N ALA A 4 29.80 -35.39 -14.58
CA ALA A 4 29.60 -34.13 -13.86
C ALA A 4 29.96 -32.88 -14.69
N GLU A 5 30.78 -33.04 -15.73
CA GLU A 5 31.24 -31.94 -16.58
C GLU A 5 30.32 -31.78 -17.80
N GLU A 6 29.71 -32.87 -18.27
CA GLU A 6 28.62 -32.84 -19.25
C GLU A 6 27.34 -32.22 -18.65
N LEU A 7 27.05 -32.50 -17.36
CA LEU A 7 25.91 -31.90 -16.67
C LEU A 7 26.10 -30.40 -16.41
N MET A 8 27.32 -29.94 -16.08
CA MET A 8 27.59 -28.51 -15.87
C MET A 8 27.52 -27.72 -17.17
N ALA A 9 27.92 -28.30 -18.31
CA ALA A 9 27.80 -27.64 -19.61
C ALA A 9 26.34 -27.43 -20.04
N ASP A 10 25.44 -28.36 -19.68
CA ASP A 10 23.99 -28.25 -19.95
C ASP A 10 23.33 -27.14 -19.11
N PHE A 11 23.83 -26.89 -17.89
CA PHE A 11 23.40 -25.77 -17.05
C PHE A 11 24.00 -24.42 -17.45
N GLU A 12 25.25 -24.39 -17.92
CA GLU A 12 25.91 -23.14 -18.36
C GLU A 12 25.34 -22.57 -19.68
N GLU A 13 24.80 -23.41 -20.58
CA GLU A 13 24.11 -22.93 -21.79
C GLU A 13 22.68 -22.41 -21.51
N GLU A 14 21.96 -22.92 -20.51
CA GLU A 14 20.62 -22.38 -20.12
C GLU A 14 20.72 -21.09 -19.29
N ASP A 15 21.69 -20.97 -18.39
CA ASP A 15 21.77 -19.82 -17.46
C ASP A 15 22.35 -18.54 -18.12
N ALA A 16 23.20 -18.67 -19.15
CA ALA A 16 23.84 -17.51 -19.77
C ALA A 16 22.86 -16.67 -20.60
N ASP A 17 21.97 -17.33 -21.36
CA ASP A 17 20.96 -16.66 -22.18
C ASP A 17 19.82 -16.08 -21.32
N GLU A 18 19.46 -16.71 -20.19
CA GLU A 18 18.48 -16.18 -19.24
C GLU A 18 19.02 -14.98 -18.45
N LEU A 19 20.29 -15.00 -18.02
CA LEU A 19 20.91 -13.86 -17.31
C LEU A 19 21.10 -12.65 -18.22
N GLU A 20 21.41 -12.85 -19.51
CA GLU A 20 21.56 -11.76 -20.47
C GLU A 20 20.19 -11.14 -20.83
N GLN A 21 19.14 -11.95 -20.97
CA GLN A 21 17.75 -11.47 -21.11
C GLN A 21 17.22 -10.77 -19.84
N MET A 22 17.55 -11.24 -18.64
CA MET A 22 17.17 -10.56 -17.39
C MET A 22 17.89 -9.21 -17.22
N MET A 23 19.14 -9.09 -17.68
CA MET A 23 19.87 -7.81 -17.67
C MET A 23 19.39 -6.84 -18.75
N GLU A 24 18.98 -7.30 -19.94
CA GLU A 24 18.34 -6.43 -20.94
C GLU A 24 16.96 -5.95 -20.48
N ASN A 25 16.16 -6.81 -19.84
CA ASN A 25 14.85 -6.44 -19.28
C ASN A 25 14.97 -5.41 -18.13
N MET A 26 16.00 -5.51 -17.29
CA MET A 26 16.25 -4.50 -16.23
C MET A 26 16.76 -3.15 -16.76
N LYS A 27 17.25 -3.07 -18.00
CA LYS A 27 17.77 -1.83 -18.59
C LYS A 27 16.74 -1.06 -19.43
N GLY A 28 15.58 -1.68 -19.69
CA GLY A 28 14.46 -1.11 -20.44
C GLY A 28 13.26 -0.66 -19.59
N GLU A 29 13.26 -0.91 -18.28
CA GLU A 29 12.17 -0.58 -17.34
C GLU A 29 12.48 0.62 -16.43
N ASP A 30 13.30 1.56 -16.90
CA ASP A 30 13.40 2.91 -16.29
C ASP A 30 12.44 3.92 -16.96
N ASP A 31 11.56 3.46 -17.87
CA ASP A 31 10.28 4.13 -18.09
C ASP A 31 9.33 3.60 -17.03
N ILE A 32 9.43 4.18 -15.83
CA ILE A 32 8.25 4.39 -15.01
C ILE A 32 7.26 5.02 -15.99
N GLU A 33 6.26 4.26 -16.43
CA GLU A 33 5.04 4.83 -17.00
C GLU A 33 4.54 5.78 -15.91
N GLU A 34 4.98 7.03 -16.01
CA GLU A 34 4.34 8.20 -15.48
C GLU A 34 2.97 8.11 -16.14
N ALA A 35 2.09 7.36 -15.48
CA ALA A 35 0.68 7.33 -15.75
C ALA A 35 0.35 8.79 -15.83
N THR A 36 0.19 9.25 -17.06
CA THR A 36 -0.05 10.63 -17.38
C THR A 36 -1.45 10.80 -16.84
N GLU A 37 -1.50 11.21 -15.56
CA GLU A 37 -2.70 11.65 -14.88
C GLU A 37 -3.14 12.78 -15.76
N LEU A 38 -4.04 12.42 -16.69
CA LEU A 38 -4.86 13.33 -17.43
C LEU A 38 -5.23 14.39 -16.41
N VAL A 39 -4.73 15.60 -16.63
CA VAL A 39 -4.96 16.79 -15.81
C VAL A 39 -6.46 17.07 -15.92
N ALA A 40 -7.25 16.23 -15.29
CA ALA A 40 -8.69 16.11 -15.38
C ALA A 40 -9.25 17.12 -14.40
N GLY A 41 -8.99 18.39 -14.68
CA GLY A 41 -9.37 19.52 -13.86
C GLY A 41 -8.64 19.51 -12.52
N LYS A 42 -7.95 20.61 -12.23
CA LYS A 42 -7.85 21.09 -10.85
C LYS A 42 -9.29 21.27 -10.35
N SER A 43 -9.92 20.19 -9.89
CA SER A 43 -10.99 20.30 -8.94
C SER A 43 -10.35 21.02 -7.76
N ASP A 44 -10.86 22.20 -7.44
CA ASP A 44 -10.33 23.07 -6.41
C ASP A 44 -10.53 22.42 -5.03
N TYR A 45 -9.77 21.35 -4.75
CA TYR A 45 -9.64 20.79 -3.42
C TYR A 45 -8.99 21.88 -2.58
N SER A 46 -9.79 22.46 -1.70
CA SER A 46 -9.40 23.63 -0.92
C SER A 46 -8.82 23.21 0.42
N SER A 47 -9.29 22.06 0.93
CA SER A 47 -9.04 21.57 2.27
C SER A 47 -8.65 20.09 2.26
N VAL A 48 -7.88 19.69 3.28
CA VAL A 48 -7.52 18.28 3.50
C VAL A 48 -8.78 17.43 3.74
N TYR A 49 -9.84 18.00 4.32
CA TYR A 49 -11.12 17.30 4.50
C TYR A 49 -11.81 16.90 3.19
N ASP A 50 -11.46 17.54 2.06
CA ASP A 50 -12.03 17.20 0.77
C ASP A 50 -11.42 15.90 0.20
N VAL A 51 -10.19 15.58 0.63
CA VAL A 51 -9.47 14.35 0.24
C VAL A 51 -9.49 13.28 1.34
N ALA A 52 -9.57 13.68 2.61
CA ALA A 52 -9.59 12.83 3.80
C ALA A 52 -11.03 12.56 4.27
N LYS A 53 -11.77 11.74 3.52
CA LYS A 53 -13.18 11.43 3.79
C LYS A 53 -13.37 10.24 4.72
N MET A 54 -12.38 9.38 4.92
CA MET A 54 -12.62 8.10 5.58
C MET A 54 -12.94 8.25 7.05
N THR A 55 -12.33 9.20 7.75
CA THR A 55 -12.69 9.53 9.14
C THR A 55 -14.13 10.08 9.28
N LEU A 56 -14.73 10.55 8.20
CA LEU A 56 -16.10 11.06 8.16
C LEU A 56 -17.13 9.97 7.83
N THR A 57 -16.72 8.78 7.38
CA THR A 57 -17.67 7.72 7.04
C THR A 57 -18.33 7.16 8.30
N ASP A 58 -19.59 6.74 8.14
CA ASP A 58 -20.33 6.11 9.23
C ASP A 58 -19.70 4.76 9.64
N GLU A 59 -19.10 4.05 8.67
CA GLU A 59 -18.38 2.79 8.90
C GLU A 59 -17.19 2.98 9.85
N TYR A 60 -16.37 4.01 9.66
CA TYR A 60 -15.26 4.33 10.55
C TYR A 60 -15.76 4.57 11.99
N ARG A 61 -16.84 5.35 12.14
CA ARG A 61 -17.42 5.68 13.45
C ARG A 61 -17.98 4.44 14.14
N GLU A 62 -18.69 3.60 13.41
CA GLU A 62 -19.26 2.35 13.92
C GLU A 62 -18.14 1.39 14.38
N LEU A 63 -17.13 1.17 13.53
CA LEU A 63 -16.01 0.28 13.85
C LEU A 63 -15.18 0.79 15.02
N MET A 64 -14.88 2.09 15.08
CA MET A 64 -14.15 2.69 16.21
C MET A 64 -14.96 2.64 17.51
N SER A 65 -16.28 2.87 17.46
CA SER A 65 -17.14 2.72 18.63
C SER A 65 -17.20 1.27 19.11
N THR A 66 -17.26 0.31 18.18
CA THR A 66 -17.28 -1.12 18.51
C THR A 66 -15.95 -1.54 19.11
N LEU A 67 -14.82 -1.10 18.55
CA LEU A 67 -13.49 -1.34 19.08
C LEU A 67 -13.33 -0.78 20.50
N ALA A 68 -13.80 0.44 20.75
CA ALA A 68 -13.75 1.04 22.09
C ALA A 68 -14.54 0.20 23.11
N ALA A 69 -15.75 -0.23 22.77
CA ALA A 69 -16.55 -1.10 23.64
C ALA A 69 -15.88 -2.46 23.89
N GLU A 70 -15.23 -3.04 22.88
CA GLU A 70 -14.52 -4.31 23.00
C GLU A 70 -13.23 -4.20 23.83
N LEU A 71 -12.55 -3.05 23.81
CA LEU A 71 -11.38 -2.75 24.63
C LEU A 71 -11.73 -2.53 26.11
N GLU A 72 -12.92 -2.00 26.40
CA GLU A 72 -13.43 -1.82 27.76
C GLU A 72 -13.95 -3.12 28.39
N ARG A 73 -14.14 -4.18 27.59
CA ARG A 73 -14.65 -5.46 28.08
C ARG A 73 -13.63 -6.12 29.01
N THR A 74 -14.06 -6.44 30.22
CA THR A 74 -13.27 -7.16 31.24
C THR A 74 -13.57 -8.65 31.33
N ASP A 75 -14.51 -9.14 30.53
CA ASP A 75 -14.95 -10.54 30.53
C ASP A 75 -13.88 -11.48 29.96
N GLU A 76 -13.90 -12.74 30.40
CA GLU A 76 -13.01 -13.77 29.87
C GLU A 76 -13.25 -13.97 28.36
N VAL A 77 -12.17 -13.94 27.58
CA VAL A 77 -12.21 -14.14 26.14
C VAL A 77 -12.61 -15.59 25.86
N HIS A 78 -13.83 -15.77 25.37
CA HIS A 78 -14.30 -17.06 24.89
C HIS A 78 -14.13 -17.16 23.38
N VAL A 79 -13.06 -17.85 22.97
CA VAL A 79 -12.82 -18.16 21.56
C VAL A 79 -13.78 -19.26 21.14
N THR A 80 -14.66 -18.93 20.21
CA THR A 80 -15.58 -19.91 19.64
C THR A 80 -14.90 -20.69 18.52
N ALA A 81 -15.06 -22.02 18.48
CA ALA A 81 -14.67 -22.83 17.32
C ALA A 81 -15.91 -23.01 16.42
N PRO A 82 -15.90 -22.62 15.12
CA PRO A 82 -14.79 -22.15 14.29
C PRO A 82 -14.44 -20.66 14.46
N LEU A 83 -13.14 -20.33 14.36
CA LEU A 83 -12.60 -18.97 14.49
C LEU A 83 -13.22 -17.96 13.51
N GLU A 84 -13.53 -18.39 12.29
CA GLU A 84 -14.15 -17.52 11.26
C GLU A 84 -15.56 -17.07 11.63
N SER A 85 -16.23 -17.80 12.53
CA SER A 85 -17.55 -17.44 13.04
C SER A 85 -17.46 -16.47 14.23
N ASP A 86 -16.27 -16.37 14.84
CA ASP A 86 -16.05 -15.58 16.03
C ASP A 86 -16.24 -14.07 15.73
N PRO A 87 -17.08 -13.37 16.51
CA PRO A 87 -17.35 -11.96 16.28
C PRO A 87 -16.11 -11.07 16.46
N GLN A 88 -15.19 -11.44 17.36
CA GLN A 88 -13.96 -10.67 17.58
C GLN A 88 -13.01 -10.82 16.39
N TYR A 89 -12.87 -12.04 15.87
CA TYR A 89 -12.05 -12.29 14.68
C TYR A 89 -12.58 -11.50 13.47
N LYS A 90 -13.91 -11.49 13.25
CA LYS A 90 -14.54 -10.70 12.19
C LYS A 90 -14.28 -9.19 12.35
N LEU A 91 -14.32 -8.69 13.59
CA LEU A 91 -14.02 -7.29 13.88
C LEU A 91 -12.56 -6.96 13.54
N ILE A 92 -11.61 -7.81 13.93
CA ILE A 92 -10.18 -7.63 13.61
C ILE A 92 -9.99 -7.57 12.08
N VAL A 93 -10.58 -8.52 11.34
CA VAL A 93 -10.47 -8.54 9.88
C VAL A 93 -11.03 -7.26 9.25
N ARG A 94 -12.16 -6.74 9.74
CA ARG A 94 -12.71 -5.46 9.27
C ARG A 94 -11.80 -4.28 9.60
N LEU A 95 -11.25 -4.22 10.82
CA LEU A 95 -10.30 -3.19 11.22
C LEU A 95 -9.03 -3.21 10.37
N SER A 96 -8.55 -4.39 9.98
CA SER A 96 -7.39 -4.51 9.09
C SER A 96 -7.67 -3.95 7.69
N HIS A 97 -8.86 -4.18 7.13
CA HIS A 97 -9.24 -3.55 5.86
C HIS A 97 -9.32 -2.03 6.00
N LEU A 98 -9.96 -1.54 7.07
CA LEU A 98 -10.01 -0.11 7.37
C LEU A 98 -8.61 0.51 7.51
N ALA A 99 -7.65 -0.22 8.08
CA ALA A 99 -6.26 0.23 8.18
C ALA A 99 -5.59 0.36 6.81
N ALA A 100 -5.76 -0.63 5.92
CA ALA A 100 -5.25 -0.55 4.56
C ALA A 100 -5.86 0.64 3.77
N ASP A 101 -7.15 0.91 3.96
CA ASP A 101 -7.80 2.07 3.34
C ASP A 101 -7.25 3.40 3.93
N LEU A 102 -6.88 3.44 5.22
CA LEU A 102 -6.27 4.61 5.86
C LEU A 102 -4.88 4.88 5.27
N ASP A 103 -4.09 3.83 5.05
CA ASP A 103 -2.78 3.95 4.42
C ASP A 103 -2.89 4.52 3.00
N GLY A 104 -3.91 4.09 2.25
CA GLY A 104 -4.24 4.67 0.94
C GLY A 104 -4.59 6.16 1.03
N GLU A 105 -5.41 6.54 2.01
CA GLU A 105 -5.81 7.94 2.22
C GLU A 105 -4.65 8.83 2.68
N ILE A 106 -3.74 8.33 3.53
CA ILE A 106 -2.50 9.02 3.93
C ILE A 106 -1.65 9.36 2.70
N ASN A 107 -1.51 8.43 1.76
CA ASN A 107 -0.80 8.68 0.51
C ASN A 107 -1.46 9.79 -0.31
N VAL A 108 -2.79 9.80 -0.43
CA VAL A 108 -3.53 10.84 -1.14
C VAL A 108 -3.37 12.20 -0.45
N ILE A 109 -3.44 12.26 0.88
CA ILE A 109 -3.21 13.48 1.66
C ILE A 109 -1.78 13.99 1.44
N HIS A 110 -0.79 13.11 1.45
CA HIS A 110 0.60 13.48 1.23
C HIS A 110 0.81 14.10 -0.15
N LYS A 111 0.24 13.49 -1.20
CA LYS A 111 0.21 14.06 -2.56
C LYS A 111 -0.47 15.43 -2.57
N PHE A 112 -1.66 15.55 -1.97
CA PHE A 112 -2.39 16.81 -1.91
C PHE A 112 -1.60 17.94 -1.24
N VAL A 113 -0.94 17.65 -0.11
CA VAL A 113 -0.10 18.63 0.60
C VAL A 113 1.12 18.99 -0.24
N ARG A 114 1.77 18.01 -0.87
CA ARG A 114 2.92 18.24 -1.76
C ARG A 114 2.55 19.19 -2.90
N ASP A 115 1.46 18.92 -3.62
CA ASP A 115 1.03 19.72 -4.77
C ASP A 115 0.62 21.16 -4.35
N LYS A 116 0.08 21.32 -3.13
CA LYS A 116 -0.21 22.65 -2.56
C LYS A 116 1.05 23.43 -2.26
N TYR A 117 2.10 22.77 -1.76
CA TYR A 117 3.35 23.42 -1.33
C TYR A 117 4.40 23.54 -2.45
N GLU A 118 4.30 22.76 -3.52
CA GLU A 118 5.20 22.77 -4.68
C GLU A 118 5.43 24.19 -5.22
N LYS A 119 4.35 25.00 -5.31
CA LYS A 119 4.42 26.40 -5.78
C LYS A 119 5.28 27.32 -4.91
N ARG A 120 5.44 26.99 -3.63
CA ARG A 120 6.25 27.76 -2.67
C ARG A 120 7.61 27.14 -2.42
N PHE A 121 7.72 25.82 -2.54
CA PHE A 121 8.92 25.06 -2.22
C PHE A 121 9.00 23.78 -3.08
N PRO A 122 9.56 23.88 -4.31
CA PRO A 122 9.62 22.76 -5.25
C PRO A 122 10.48 21.59 -4.75
N GLU A 123 11.49 21.85 -3.91
CA GLU A 123 12.39 20.81 -3.37
C GLU A 123 11.73 19.93 -2.29
N LEU A 124 10.47 20.20 -1.91
CA LEU A 124 9.77 19.45 -0.86
C LEU A 124 9.66 17.96 -1.17
N GLU A 125 9.45 17.62 -2.45
CA GLU A 125 9.31 16.24 -2.90
C GLU A 125 10.59 15.43 -2.65
N THR A 126 11.75 16.03 -2.90
CA THR A 126 13.04 15.37 -2.70
C THR A 126 13.42 15.30 -1.22
N LEU A 127 13.00 16.28 -0.42
CA LEU A 127 13.33 16.37 1.00
C LEU A 127 12.46 15.47 1.89
N VAL A 128 11.22 15.20 1.48
CA VAL A 128 10.27 14.36 2.24
C VAL A 128 9.67 13.30 1.31
N PRO A 129 10.40 12.20 1.06
CA PRO A 129 9.96 11.15 0.15
C PRO A 129 8.92 10.21 0.76
N ASN A 130 8.85 10.12 2.09
CA ASN A 130 7.96 9.19 2.78
C ASN A 130 6.73 9.92 3.37
N PRO A 131 5.50 9.52 3.01
CA PRO A 131 4.35 9.76 3.87
C PRO A 131 4.57 8.98 5.18
N LEU A 132 4.37 9.66 6.32
CA LEU A 132 4.69 9.21 7.70
C LEU A 132 4.77 7.69 7.92
#